data_AF-A0A7X8G516-F1
#
_entry.id   AF-A0A7X8G516-F1
#
_cell.length_a   1.000
_cell.length_b   1.000
_cell.length_c   1.000
_cell.angle_alpha   90.00
_cell.angle_beta   90.00
_cell.angle_gamma   90.00
#
_symmetry.space_group_name_H-M   'P 1'
#
loop_
_entity.id
_entity.type
_entity.pdbx_description
1 polymer ?
#
loop_
_entity_poly.entity_id
_entity_poly.type
_entity_poly.pdbx_seq_one_letter_code
_entity_poly.pdbx_strand_id
1 'polypeptide(L)'
;MSDEIVIKITEKAIKHLKKKEKLQVTIEIPENRLSSESVLVPIPEIIARKPKAPENYQIITVDGVDVYISKALAIPKNDIIIDLDVFLGIKLLRLSGFKSNEG
;
A
#
# COMPACT_ATOMS: atom_id res chain seq x y z
N MET A 1 -4.24 8.80 24.00
CA MET A 1 -5.10 8.79 22.81
C MET A 1 -4.36 7.97 21.78
N SER A 2 -4.95 6.88 21.30
CA SER A 2 -4.36 6.05 20.25
C SER A 2 -4.35 6.85 18.96
N ASP A 3 -3.16 7.15 18.43
CA ASP A 3 -2.99 7.77 17.13
C ASP A 3 -3.62 6.83 16.08
N GLU A 4 -4.85 7.13 15.66
CA GLU A 4 -5.61 6.30 14.74
C GLU A 4 -5.00 6.46 13.34
N ILE A 5 -4.55 5.36 12.75
CA ILE A 5 -3.91 5.36 11.43
C ILE A 5 -4.97 5.74 10.39
N VAL A 6 -4.78 6.87 9.71
CA VAL A 6 -5.68 7.27 8.63
C VAL A 6 -5.08 6.88 7.29
N ILE A 7 -5.69 5.90 6.63
CA ILE A 7 -5.38 5.58 5.23
C ILE A 7 -6.32 6.37 4.33
N LYS A 8 -5.73 7.09 3.38
CA LYS A 8 -6.45 7.93 2.41
C LYS A 8 -6.16 7.43 1.01
N ILE A 9 -7.19 7.33 0.19
CA ILE A 9 -7.03 7.08 -1.25
C ILE A 9 -7.48 8.35 -1.97
N THR A 10 -6.64 8.90 -2.83
CA THR A 10 -7.01 10.12 -3.55
C THR A 10 -8.14 9.85 -4.55
N GLU A 11 -8.92 10.87 -4.89
CA GLU A 11 -10.01 10.72 -5.87
C GLU A 11 -9.53 10.17 -7.21
N LYS A 12 -8.36 10.59 -7.69
CA LYS A 12 -7.80 10.11 -8.96
C LYS A 12 -7.44 8.62 -8.88
N ALA A 13 -6.91 8.15 -7.75
CA ALA A 13 -6.66 6.74 -7.51
C ALA A 13 -7.97 5.93 -7.42
N ILE A 14 -8.97 6.41 -6.67
CA ILE A 14 -10.30 5.77 -6.59
C ILE A 14 -10.96 5.66 -7.97
N LYS A 15 -11.01 6.76 -8.73
CA LYS A 15 -11.59 6.77 -10.08
C LYS A 15 -10.87 5.78 -11.00
N HIS A 16 -9.54 5.69 -10.90
CA HIS A 16 -8.76 4.76 -11.70
C HIS A 16 -8.99 3.30 -11.33
N LEU A 17 -8.97 2.98 -10.03
CA LEU A 17 -9.23 1.65 -9.49
C LEU A 17 -10.63 1.15 -9.90
N LYS A 18 -11.66 1.98 -9.72
CA LYS A 18 -13.04 1.67 -10.12
C LYS A 18 -13.15 1.47 -11.64
N LYS A 19 -12.53 2.34 -12.45
CA LYS A 19 -12.49 2.18 -13.92
C LYS A 19 -11.85 0.86 -14.37
N LYS A 20 -10.93 0.31 -13.57
CA LYS A 20 -10.22 -0.95 -13.86
C LYS A 20 -10.83 -2.16 -13.13
N GLU A 21 -11.95 -1.98 -12.43
CA GLU A 21 -12.60 -3.00 -11.61
C GLU A 21 -11.65 -3.61 -10.56
N LYS A 22 -10.69 -2.80 -10.07
CA LYS A 22 -9.74 -3.19 -9.03
C LYS A 22 -10.18 -2.62 -7.69
N LEU A 23 -11.06 -3.35 -7.00
CA LEU A 23 -11.59 -2.94 -5.68
C LEU A 23 -10.80 -3.51 -4.50
N GLN A 24 -9.64 -4.11 -4.77
CA GLN A 24 -8.79 -4.75 -3.77
C GLN A 24 -7.35 -4.33 -4.02
N VAL A 25 -6.69 -3.79 -3.00
CA VAL A 25 -5.29 -3.38 -3.04
C VAL A 25 -4.54 -3.94 -1.85
N THR A 26 -3.28 -4.32 -2.04
CA THR A 26 -2.40 -4.89 -1.01
C THR A 26 -1.22 -3.96 -0.79
N ILE A 27 -0.87 -3.70 0.48
CA ILE A 27 0.35 -3.03 0.91
C ILE A 27 1.22 -4.08 1.61
N GLU A 28 2.38 -4.39 1.03
CA GLU A 28 3.30 -5.42 1.51
C GLU A 28 4.76 -5.08 1.17
N ILE A 29 5.73 -5.68 1.88
CA ILE A 29 7.11 -5.78 1.38
C ILE A 29 7.14 -6.99 0.44
N PRO A 30 7.50 -6.82 -0.85
CA PRO A 30 7.56 -7.94 -1.77
C PRO A 30 8.55 -9.02 -1.31
N GLU A 31 8.13 -10.30 -1.37
CA GLU A 31 8.95 -11.44 -0.94
C GLU A 31 10.32 -11.50 -1.63
N ASN A 32 10.38 -11.13 -2.91
CA ASN A 32 11.63 -11.09 -3.69
C ASN A 32 12.65 -10.05 -3.18
N ARG A 33 12.23 -9.11 -2.31
CA ARG A 33 13.14 -8.17 -1.63
C ARG A 33 13.62 -8.68 -0.26
N LEU A 34 13.00 -9.72 0.29
CA LEU A 34 13.37 -10.31 1.58
C LEU A 34 14.48 -11.37 1.46
N SER A 35 14.72 -11.91 0.26
CA SER A 35 15.66 -13.02 0.01
C SER A 35 17.03 -12.58 -0.54
N SER A 36 17.33 -11.27 -0.53
CA SER A 36 18.58 -10.73 -1.07
C SER A 36 19.71 -10.83 -0.04
N GLU A 37 20.89 -11.32 -0.42
CA GLU A 37 22.13 -11.23 0.39
C GLU A 37 22.62 -9.78 0.59
N SER A 38 21.97 -8.81 -0.05
CA SER A 38 22.27 -7.38 0.12
C SER A 38 21.45 -6.77 1.27
N VAL A 39 22.03 -5.81 1.98
CA VAL A 39 21.32 -4.97 2.96
C VAL A 39 20.35 -4.04 2.22
N LEU A 40 19.15 -4.53 1.93
CA LEU A 40 18.08 -3.74 1.35
C LEU A 40 17.22 -3.16 2.47
N VAL A 41 16.96 -1.85 2.41
CA VAL A 41 15.89 -1.27 3.23
C VAL A 41 14.56 -1.75 2.64
N PRO A 42 13.75 -2.51 3.39
CA PRO A 42 12.48 -3.01 2.87
C PRO A 42 11.50 -1.85 2.70
N ILE A 43 11.19 -1.50 1.45
CA ILE A 43 10.22 -0.45 1.12
C ILE A 43 8.87 -1.12 0.84
N PRO A 44 7.80 -0.75 1.55
CA PRO A 44 6.45 -1.24 1.25
C PRO A 44 5.99 -0.80 -0.13
N GLU A 45 5.40 -1.72 -0.88
CA GLU A 45 4.83 -1.48 -2.20
C GLU A 45 3.31 -1.64 -2.15
N ILE A 46 2.61 -1.02 -3.12
CA ILE A 46 1.16 -1.18 -3.30
C ILE A 46 0.83 -1.92 -4.59
N ILE A 47 -0.02 -2.93 -4.50
CA ILE A 47 -0.38 -3.80 -5.61
C ILE A 47 -1.90 -3.91 -5.71
N ALA A 48 -2.47 -3.67 -6.90
CA ALA A 48 -3.91 -3.72 -7.15
C ALA A 48 -4.46 -5.16 -7.32
N ARG A 49 -4.33 -5.96 -6.25
CA ARG A 49 -4.86 -7.32 -6.15
C ARG A 49 -5.13 -7.69 -4.69
N LYS A 50 -5.88 -8.78 -4.48
CA LYS A 50 -5.99 -9.47 -3.20
C LYS A 50 -4.69 -10.27 -2.91
N PRO A 51 -4.22 -10.33 -1.65
CA PRO A 51 -3.08 -11.16 -1.30
C PRO A 51 -3.44 -12.66 -1.39
N LYS A 52 -2.44 -13.52 -1.59
CA LYS A 52 -2.63 -14.99 -1.65
C LYS A 52 -3.08 -15.58 -0.31
N ALA A 53 -2.62 -15.02 0.79
CA ALA A 53 -2.92 -15.42 2.16
C ALA A 53 -3.51 -14.23 2.96
N PRO A 54 -4.78 -13.86 2.76
CA PRO A 54 -5.42 -12.70 3.38
C PRO A 54 -5.38 -12.67 4.91
N GLU A 55 -5.29 -13.83 5.55
CA GLU A 55 -5.19 -13.99 7.00
C GLU A 55 -3.95 -13.31 7.61
N ASN A 56 -2.91 -13.08 6.81
CA ASN A 56 -1.68 -12.38 7.21
C ASN A 56 -1.79 -10.86 7.12
N TYR A 57 -2.99 -10.34 6.81
CA TYR A 57 -3.24 -8.93 6.57
C TYR A 57 -4.30 -8.41 7.54
N GLN A 58 -4.17 -7.15 7.92
CA GLN A 58 -5.31 -6.37 8.41
C GLN A 58 -6.04 -5.78 7.21
N ILE A 59 -7.37 -5.66 7.28
CA ILE A 59 -8.20 -5.18 6.18
C ILE A 59 -8.95 -3.95 6.67
N ILE A 60 -8.89 -2.90 5.86
CA ILE A 60 -9.73 -1.71 6.02
C ILE A 60 -10.42 -1.43 4.69
N THR A 61 -11.64 -0.89 4.73
CA THR A 61 -12.36 -0.48 3.52
C THR A 61 -12.37 1.04 3.45
N VAL A 62 -11.88 1.59 2.34
CA VAL A 62 -11.83 3.04 2.08
C VAL A 62 -12.53 3.30 0.75
N ASP A 63 -13.63 4.07 0.76
CA ASP A 63 -14.41 4.45 -0.43
C ASP A 63 -14.85 3.27 -1.33
N GLY A 64 -15.08 2.10 -0.71
CA GLY A 64 -15.46 0.86 -1.38
C GLY A 64 -14.30 0.08 -2.00
N VAL A 65 -13.05 0.39 -1.61
CA VAL A 65 -11.85 -0.39 -1.93
C VAL A 65 -11.33 -1.05 -0.67
N ASP A 66 -11.13 -2.37 -0.73
CA ASP A 66 -10.50 -3.12 0.36
C ASP A 66 -8.99 -2.95 0.29
N VAL A 67 -8.41 -2.42 1.36
CA VAL A 67 -6.97 -2.23 1.54
C VAL A 67 -6.47 -3.29 2.51
N TYR A 68 -5.72 -4.25 1.98
CA TYR A 68 -5.03 -5.29 2.74
C TYR A 68 -3.65 -4.76 3.12
N ILE A 69 -3.33 -4.72 4.41
CA ILE A 69 -2.04 -4.23 4.90
C ILE A 69 -1.36 -5.37 5.63
N SER A 70 -0.15 -5.74 5.20
CA SER A 70 0.56 -6.87 5.82
C SER A 70 0.79 -6.61 7.31
N LYS A 71 0.50 -7.60 8.15
CA LYS A 71 0.75 -7.55 9.60
C LYS A 71 2.24 -7.48 9.94
N ALA A 72 3.13 -7.77 8.99
CA ALA A 72 4.58 -7.65 9.15
C ALA A 72 5.10 -6.21 8.98
N LEU A 73 4.26 -5.28 8.52
CA LEU A 73 4.66 -3.88 8.34
C LEU A 73 4.62 -3.10 9.65
N ALA A 74 5.69 -2.36 9.92
CA ALA A 74 5.65 -1.30 10.92
C ALA A 74 4.80 -0.14 10.38
N ILE A 75 3.62 0.08 10.97
CA ILE A 75 2.71 1.12 10.51
C ILE A 75 3.18 2.48 11.05
N PRO A 76 3.35 3.51 10.19
CA PRO A 76 3.76 4.84 10.62
C PRO A 76 2.66 5.54 11.43
N LYS A 77 3.06 6.51 12.27
CA LYS A 77 2.13 7.36 13.05
C LYS A 77 1.53 8.53 12.26
N ASN A 78 1.70 8.55 10.95
CA ASN A 78 1.20 9.59 10.06
C ASN A 78 0.28 8.99 9.01
N ASP A 79 -0.46 9.86 8.32
CA ASP A 79 -1.35 9.44 7.24
C ASP A 79 -0.60 8.63 6.18
N ILE A 80 -1.24 7.53 5.75
CA ILE A 80 -0.80 6.73 4.60
C ILE A 80 -1.66 7.15 3.42
N ILE A 81 -1.02 7.65 2.36
CA ILE A 81 -1.73 8.14 1.17
C ILE A 81 -1.43 7.23 -0.01
N ILE A 82 -2.49 6.66 -0.56
CA ILE A 82 -2.50 5.94 -1.82
C ILE A 82 -2.91 6.92 -2.92
N ASP A 83 -1.98 7.20 -3.82
CA ASP A 83 -2.16 8.13 -4.91
C ASP A 83 -1.99 7.47 -6.29
N LEU A 84 -2.42 8.17 -7.34
CA LEU A 84 -2.16 7.77 -8.72
C LEU A 84 -1.14 8.71 -9.35
N ASP A 85 0.01 8.17 -9.71
CA ASP A 85 1.05 8.88 -10.44
C ASP A 85 1.00 8.55 -11.93
N VAL A 86 1.51 9.48 -12.75
CA VAL A 86 1.65 9.30 -14.20
C VAL A 86 3.09 9.59 -14.57
N PHE A 87 3.82 8.54 -14.94
CA PHE A 87 5.22 8.66 -15.37
C PHE A 87 5.35 8.07 -16.78
N LEU A 88 5.84 8.89 -17.73
CA LEU A 88 6.00 8.49 -19.14
C LEU A 88 4.72 7.87 -19.76
N GLY A 89 3.54 8.40 -19.39
CA GLY A 89 2.24 7.91 -19.85
C GLY A 89 1.73 6.65 -19.15
N ILE A 90 2.54 6.03 -18.28
CA ILE A 90 2.17 4.88 -17.48
C ILE A 90 1.55 5.36 -16.16
N LYS A 91 0.38 4.80 -15.82
CA LYS A 91 -0.33 5.07 -14.57
C LYS A 91 0.08 4.08 -13.51
N LEU A 92 0.60 4.56 -12.39
CA LEU A 92 1.11 3.75 -11.29
C LEU A 92 0.45 4.18 -9.99
N LEU A 93 0.09 3.21 -9.15
CA LEU A 93 -0.28 3.53 -7.77
C LEU A 93 0.99 3.87 -7.01
N ARG A 94 0.95 4.95 -6.24
CA ARG A 94 2.04 5.41 -5.39
C ARG A 94 1.59 5.36 -3.95
N LEU A 95 2.45 4.82 -3.10
CA LEU A 95 2.26 4.82 -1.66
C LEU A 95 3.15 5.90 -1.04
N SER A 96 2.62 6.64 -0.08
CA SER A 96 3.38 7.61 0.71
C SER A 96 2.93 7.57 2.17
N GLY A 97 3.80 8.06 3.06
CA GLY A 97 3.57 8.03 4.51
C GLY A 97 4.39 6.96 5.24
N PHE A 98 4.86 5.92 4.55
CA PHE A 98 5.90 5.06 5.09
C PHE A 98 7.23 5.81 5.04
N LYS A 99 7.78 6.17 6.21
CA LYS A 99 9.16 6.64 6.27
C LYS A 99 10.07 5.44 6.02
N SER A 100 11.04 5.60 5.12
CA SER A 100 12.24 4.76 5.18
C SER A 100 12.82 5.02 6.55
N ASN A 101 12.91 4.01 7.42
CA ASN A 101 13.75 4.17 8.60
C ASN A 101 15.16 4.42 8.06
N GLU A 102 15.66 5.65 8.23
CA GLU A 102 17.10 5.91 8.19
C GLU A 102 17.65 5.12 9.38
N GLY A 103 18.22 3.95 9.08
CA GLY A 103 19.03 3.18 10.01
C GLY A 103 20.44 3.76 10.08
#